data_AF-A0A1W6LCV4-F1
#
_entry.id   AF-A0A1W6LCV4-F1
#
_cell.length_a   1.000
_cell.length_b   1.000
_cell.length_c   1.000
_cell.angle_alpha   90.00
_cell.angle_beta   90.00
_cell.angle_gamma   90.00
#
_symmetry.space_group_name_H-M   'P 1'
#
loop_
_entity.id
_entity.type
_entity.pdbx_description
1 polymer ?
#
loop_
_entity_poly.entity_id
_entity_poly.type
_entity_poly.pdbx_seq_one_letter_code
_entity_poly.pdbx_strand_id
1 'polypeptide(L)'
;MVLDEPEEGSRVRVSAVLGGVLVVVVVGVLAWLATGTPAAPDRTPGLRQTVRLRDVWATTPPPPPVAAEAVAAAASAPADVPPGWLDVCGIGLVKESEWMGQASIEARAASMAAARRQAVAAFKARGDEVSHAVALALEAYGGDVELDEALACEGEGCPAIPTRIESPQARKRRFASHVATRDQLVQLALGSRNPEVYALAYNVCEMQGGDDAGSSCHMLSADQWARLDPGNGVPWLAVAERAKARGDRAGVAEALYRVGLATSMNARVGSLSQRLIEQGAGQGGRTPGATPSLETFELASQTFFLYLPGLSGYSVLSGECSATAVRDANRLQQCAAFADTLWSRGTTLFDWNIALALGARVGWPAERQQAARDERDAVMHAAATSLDSEQSLSCESIRRHGQHLTSVGQLGEIGAMRERVRASGRSVADWAREARQVRDALVRSADAAPSVPRVR
;
A
#
# COMPACT_ATOMS: atom_id res chain seq x y z
N MET A 1 25.58 51.89 13.22
CA MET A 1 26.75 51.11 12.76
C MET A 1 26.73 49.84 13.60
N VAL A 2 26.11 48.77 13.08
CA VAL A 2 26.79 47.54 12.58
C VAL A 2 27.07 46.62 13.78
N LEU A 3 26.58 45.38 13.93
CA LEU A 3 25.79 44.41 13.17
C LEU A 3 25.20 43.44 14.20
N ASP A 4 24.02 42.88 13.97
CA ASP A 4 23.65 41.59 14.57
C ASP A 4 23.13 40.71 13.43
N GLU A 5 23.85 39.64 13.15
CA GLU A 5 23.55 38.63 12.14
C GLU A 5 22.40 37.74 12.65
N PRO A 6 21.43 37.35 11.80
CA PRO A 6 20.57 36.23 12.12
C PRO A 6 21.26 34.93 11.69
N GLU A 7 21.53 34.03 12.64
CA GLU A 7 21.98 32.68 12.35
C GLU A 7 20.96 31.92 11.49
N GLU A 8 21.47 31.41 10.37
CA GLU A 8 20.86 30.46 9.45
C GLU A 8 20.68 29.09 10.14
N GLY A 9 19.63 28.97 10.94
CA GLY A 9 19.17 27.68 11.48
C GLY A 9 18.39 26.90 10.42
N SER A 10 19.03 25.89 9.83
CA SER A 10 18.46 24.80 9.03
C SER A 10 17.07 24.37 9.51
N ARG A 11 16.02 24.83 8.83
CA ARG A 11 14.63 24.39 9.06
C ARG A 11 14.36 23.16 8.23
N VAL A 12 14.64 21.99 8.79
CA VAL A 12 13.98 20.75 8.35
C VAL A 12 12.51 20.87 8.76
N ARG A 13 11.65 21.27 7.81
CA ARG A 13 10.20 21.33 8.02
C ARG A 13 9.67 19.91 8.14
N VAL A 14 9.23 19.55 9.34
CA VAL A 14 8.61 18.27 9.67
C VAL A 14 7.15 18.33 9.22
N SER A 15 6.85 17.77 8.06
CA SER A 15 5.49 17.59 7.54
C SER A 15 4.82 16.42 8.29
N ALA A 16 4.05 16.72 9.34
CA ALA A 16 3.43 15.71 10.19
C ALA A 16 1.90 15.86 10.27
N VAL A 17 1.17 15.53 9.21
CA VAL A 17 -0.28 15.31 9.32
C VAL A 17 -0.74 14.26 8.31
N LEU A 18 -1.36 13.17 8.82
CA LEU A 18 -2.04 12.09 8.07
C LEU A 18 -1.20 11.27 7.06
N GLY A 19 0.10 11.53 6.98
CA GLY A 19 1.07 10.71 6.25
C GLY A 19 1.51 9.43 6.97
N GLY A 20 1.01 9.11 8.17
CA GLY A 20 1.48 7.97 8.96
C GLY A 20 1.41 6.62 8.24
N VAL A 21 0.52 6.46 7.27
CA VAL A 21 0.37 5.22 6.50
C VAL A 21 1.35 5.15 5.33
N LEU A 22 1.52 6.25 4.59
CA LEU A 22 2.45 6.30 3.46
C LEU A 22 3.91 6.41 3.95
N VAL A 23 4.14 7.16 5.02
CA VAL A 23 5.46 7.35 5.65
C VAL A 23 5.93 6.08 6.34
N VAL A 24 5.06 5.27 6.97
CA VAL A 24 5.50 3.98 7.56
C VAL A 24 5.85 2.96 6.48
N VAL A 25 5.14 2.93 5.35
CA VAL A 25 5.51 2.08 4.20
C VAL A 25 6.79 2.58 3.54
N VAL A 26 6.94 3.89 3.34
CA VAL A 26 8.13 4.50 2.73
C VAL A 26 9.35 4.38 3.66
N VAL A 27 9.22 4.63 4.96
CA VAL A 27 10.30 4.49 5.96
C VAL A 27 10.65 3.02 6.19
N GLY A 28 9.66 2.10 6.22
CA GLY A 28 9.90 0.66 6.29
C GLY A 28 10.64 0.12 5.06
N VAL A 29 10.29 0.61 3.86
CA VAL A 29 10.99 0.28 2.60
C VAL A 29 12.37 0.92 2.53
N LEU A 30 12.56 2.16 3.02
CA LEU A 30 13.86 2.82 3.10
C LEU A 30 14.80 2.16 4.13
N ALA A 31 14.29 1.72 5.29
CA ALA A 31 15.05 0.96 6.28
C ALA A 31 15.44 -0.43 5.76
N TRP A 32 14.59 -1.06 4.94
CA TRP A 32 14.91 -2.30 4.25
C TRP A 32 15.96 -2.10 3.14
N LEU A 33 15.89 -0.99 2.39
CA LEU A 33 16.91 -0.62 1.40
C LEU A 33 18.27 -0.31 2.03
N ALA A 34 18.31 0.24 3.25
CA ALA A 34 19.54 0.57 3.97
C ALA A 34 20.27 -0.66 4.56
N THR A 35 19.54 -1.75 4.81
CA THR A 35 20.09 -2.98 5.44
C THR A 35 20.35 -4.12 4.44
N GLY A 36 19.94 -3.96 3.18
CA GLY A 36 19.96 -4.99 2.14
C GLY A 36 21.27 -5.15 1.36
N THR A 37 22.38 -4.51 1.74
CA THR A 37 23.69 -4.73 1.09
C THR A 37 24.65 -5.49 2.01
N PRO A 38 25.24 -6.57 1.47
CA PRO A 38 26.69 -6.63 1.45
C PRO A 38 27.20 -6.59 0.01
N ALA A 39 28.32 -5.88 -0.15
CA ALA A 39 29.00 -5.57 -1.40
C ALA A 39 29.58 -6.79 -2.14
N ALA A 40 29.83 -6.60 -3.44
CA ALA A 40 30.55 -7.49 -4.35
C ALA A 40 32.01 -7.77 -3.92
N PRO A 41 32.64 -8.86 -4.38
CA PRO A 41 33.39 -8.85 -5.66
C PRO A 41 33.25 -10.21 -6.42
N ASP A 42 33.73 -10.52 -7.64
CA ASP A 42 34.57 -9.87 -8.64
C ASP A 42 34.31 -10.53 -10.03
N ARG A 43 34.90 -9.95 -11.07
CA ARG A 43 34.79 -10.20 -12.52
C ARG A 43 34.93 -11.66 -13.02
N THR A 44 34.18 -12.02 -14.08
CA THR A 44 34.69 -12.73 -15.27
C THR A 44 33.74 -12.59 -16.47
N PRO A 45 34.24 -12.67 -17.73
CA PRO A 45 33.54 -12.13 -18.90
C PRO A 45 32.79 -13.18 -19.74
N GLY A 46 31.73 -12.72 -20.40
CA GLY A 46 31.43 -13.10 -21.80
C GLY A 46 30.35 -14.15 -22.02
N LEU A 47 29.20 -13.69 -22.53
CA LEU A 47 28.70 -14.08 -23.86
C LEU A 47 27.55 -13.14 -24.23
N ARG A 48 27.84 -12.21 -25.14
CA ARG A 48 26.84 -11.32 -25.73
C ARG A 48 25.97 -12.15 -26.69
N GLN A 49 24.71 -12.34 -26.35
CA GLN A 49 23.67 -12.56 -27.36
C GLN A 49 22.74 -11.35 -27.37
N THR A 50 22.89 -10.54 -28.41
CA THR A 50 22.00 -9.44 -28.73
C THR A 50 20.70 -10.01 -29.29
N VAL A 51 19.65 -10.06 -28.47
CA VAL A 51 18.28 -10.22 -28.98
C VAL A 51 17.66 -8.82 -29.03
N ARG A 52 17.42 -8.32 -30.24
CA ARG A 52 16.69 -7.07 -30.46
C ARG A 52 15.19 -7.34 -30.23
N LEU A 53 14.67 -6.93 -29.09
CA LEU A 53 13.22 -6.80 -28.87
C LEU A 53 12.77 -5.43 -29.38
N ARG A 54 12.66 -5.30 -30.70
CA ARG A 54 11.70 -4.39 -31.33
C ARG A 54 10.59 -5.30 -31.87
N ASP A 55 9.34 -4.89 -31.66
CA ASP A 55 8.11 -5.52 -32.15
C ASP A 55 7.35 -6.41 -31.16
N VAL A 56 6.82 -5.83 -30.07
CA VAL A 56 5.61 -6.37 -29.39
C VAL A 56 4.58 -5.27 -29.04
N TRP A 57 4.85 -3.98 -29.27
CA TRP A 57 3.95 -2.90 -28.85
C TRP A 57 3.50 -2.06 -30.03
N ALA A 58 2.52 -2.57 -30.78
CA ALA A 58 1.65 -1.75 -31.62
C ALA A 58 0.35 -2.50 -31.94
N THR A 59 -0.78 -2.01 -31.43
CA THR A 59 -2.00 -1.65 -32.19
C THR A 59 -3.24 -1.65 -31.30
N THR A 60 -3.50 -0.53 -30.63
CA THR A 60 -4.89 -0.05 -30.45
C THR A 60 -4.84 1.46 -30.26
N PRO A 61 -5.50 2.27 -31.10
CA PRO A 61 -5.59 3.71 -30.89
C PRO A 61 -6.49 4.02 -29.69
N PRO A 62 -6.17 5.03 -28.86
CA PRO A 62 -7.04 5.46 -27.78
C PRO A 62 -8.32 6.14 -28.33
N PRO A 63 -9.46 6.04 -27.64
CA PRO A 63 -10.64 6.83 -27.98
C PRO A 63 -10.38 8.33 -27.80
N PRO A 64 -11.10 9.21 -28.52
CA PRO A 64 -10.90 10.65 -28.45
C PRO A 64 -11.22 11.21 -27.06
N PRO A 65 -10.56 12.31 -26.64
CA PRO A 65 -10.81 12.93 -25.34
C PRO A 65 -12.24 13.48 -25.29
N VAL A 66 -13.00 13.03 -24.31
CA VAL A 66 -14.28 13.68 -23.96
C VAL A 66 -13.92 15.07 -23.44
N ALA A 67 -14.47 16.09 -24.10
CA ALA A 67 -14.26 17.49 -23.77
C ALA A 67 -14.55 17.75 -22.29
N ALA A 68 -13.56 18.30 -21.59
CA ALA A 68 -13.73 18.85 -20.26
C ALA A 68 -14.49 20.18 -20.36
N GLU A 69 -15.82 20.11 -20.44
CA GLU A 69 -16.65 21.28 -20.20
C GLU A 69 -16.83 21.49 -18.69
N ALA A 70 -16.58 22.73 -18.30
CA ALA A 70 -16.43 23.19 -16.95
C ALA A 70 -17.71 22.99 -16.11
N VAL A 71 -17.57 22.29 -14.99
CA VAL A 71 -18.39 22.54 -13.80
C VAL A 71 -17.47 23.22 -12.79
N ALA A 72 -17.44 24.55 -12.88
CA ALA A 72 -16.85 25.41 -11.87
C ALA A 72 -17.71 25.32 -10.60
N ALA A 73 -17.24 24.57 -9.61
CA ALA A 73 -17.66 24.70 -8.22
C ALA A 73 -16.39 24.80 -7.35
N ALA A 74 -16.01 26.05 -7.10
CA ALA A 74 -15.07 26.52 -6.07
C ALA A 74 -13.77 25.70 -5.89
N ALA A 75 -12.92 25.68 -6.92
CA ALA A 75 -11.49 25.50 -6.72
C ALA A 75 -10.90 26.87 -6.32
N SER A 76 -10.82 27.13 -5.01
CA SER A 76 -10.01 28.23 -4.51
C SER A 76 -8.55 27.92 -4.83
N ALA A 77 -7.84 28.84 -5.50
CA ALA A 77 -6.38 28.83 -5.57
C ALA A 77 -5.78 28.71 -4.14
N PRO A 78 -4.58 28.13 -3.96
CA PRO A 78 -4.00 27.98 -2.63
C PRO A 78 -3.89 29.38 -2.02
N ALA A 79 -4.68 29.63 -0.97
CA ALA A 79 -4.37 30.72 -0.07
C ALA A 79 -2.98 30.41 0.52
N ASP A 80 -2.13 31.43 0.65
CA ASP A 80 -0.91 31.30 1.47
C ASP A 80 -1.35 30.88 2.88
N VAL A 81 -1.27 29.58 3.18
CA VAL A 81 -1.62 29.04 4.49
C VAL A 81 -0.58 29.58 5.47
N PRO A 82 -0.98 30.39 6.47
CA PRO A 82 -0.01 30.97 7.38
C PRO A 82 0.75 29.89 8.17
N PRO A 83 1.99 30.15 8.63
CA PRO A 83 2.71 29.21 9.49
C PRO A 83 1.87 28.83 10.72
N GLY A 84 1.79 27.53 11.04
CA GLY A 84 0.98 26.99 12.14
C GLY A 84 -0.52 26.89 11.85
N TRP A 85 -0.93 27.05 10.59
CA TRP A 85 -2.29 26.79 10.10
C TRP A 85 -2.31 25.65 9.09
N LEU A 86 -3.47 25.01 8.97
CA LEU A 86 -3.76 23.95 8.02
C LEU A 86 -5.00 24.35 7.22
N ASP A 87 -4.98 24.17 5.90
CA ASP A 87 -6.19 24.17 5.09
C ASP A 87 -6.80 22.76 5.10
N VAL A 88 -8.01 22.64 5.64
CA VAL A 88 -8.69 21.35 5.83
C VAL A 88 -9.94 21.29 4.96
N CYS A 89 -10.02 20.27 4.11
CA CYS A 89 -11.13 20.13 3.18
C CYS A 89 -12.47 20.04 3.89
N GLY A 90 -13.43 20.89 3.47
CA GLY A 90 -14.76 20.95 4.06
C GLY A 90 -14.85 21.75 5.37
N ILE A 91 -13.72 22.19 5.93
CA ILE A 91 -13.66 22.98 7.17
C ILE A 91 -13.06 24.37 6.92
N GLY A 92 -12.00 24.46 6.12
CA GLY A 92 -11.23 25.67 5.84
C GLY A 92 -9.95 25.76 6.69
N LEU A 93 -9.47 27.00 6.91
CA LEU A 93 -8.25 27.25 7.68
C LEU A 93 -8.49 26.99 9.18
N VAL A 94 -7.67 26.12 9.76
CA VAL A 94 -7.65 25.81 11.19
C VAL A 94 -6.22 25.92 11.74
N LYS A 95 -6.05 26.33 12.99
CA LYS A 95 -4.72 26.30 13.61
C LYS A 95 -4.29 24.86 13.82
N GLU A 96 -3.03 24.57 13.55
CA GLU A 96 -2.44 23.24 13.73
C GLU A 96 -2.57 22.77 15.20
N SER A 97 -2.33 23.65 16.17
CA SER A 97 -2.47 23.33 17.59
C SER A 97 -3.91 23.00 18.00
N GLU A 98 -4.91 23.65 17.40
CA GLU A 98 -6.33 23.38 17.64
C GLU A 98 -6.74 22.06 16.94
N TRP A 99 -6.27 21.85 15.70
CA TRP A 99 -6.49 20.63 14.92
C TRP A 99 -5.93 19.38 15.62
N MET A 100 -4.75 19.52 16.23
CA MET A 100 -4.08 18.46 16.98
C MET A 100 -4.55 18.38 18.45
N GLY A 101 -5.44 19.27 18.88
CA GLY A 101 -6.02 19.27 20.23
C GLY A 101 -6.93 18.05 20.46
N GLN A 102 -7.01 17.61 21.72
CA GLN A 102 -7.77 16.42 22.12
C GLN A 102 -9.25 16.48 21.70
N ALA A 103 -9.92 17.61 21.89
CA ALA A 103 -11.32 17.79 21.50
C ALA A 103 -11.52 17.66 19.98
N SER A 104 -10.57 18.15 19.17
CA SER A 104 -10.59 17.98 17.70
C SER A 104 -10.39 16.52 17.32
N ILE A 105 -9.47 15.80 17.99
CA ILE A 105 -9.27 14.36 17.78
C ILE A 105 -10.55 13.57 18.06
N GLU A 106 -11.21 13.83 19.19
CA GLU A 106 -12.46 13.16 19.58
C GLU A 106 -13.60 13.47 18.61
N ALA A 107 -13.75 14.73 18.19
CA ALA A 107 -14.75 15.13 17.21
C ALA A 107 -14.53 14.44 15.85
N ARG A 108 -13.28 14.34 15.39
CA ARG A 108 -12.92 13.62 14.15
C ARG A 108 -13.19 12.14 14.27
N ALA A 109 -12.87 11.51 15.40
CA ALA A 109 -13.20 10.10 15.64
C ALA A 109 -14.72 9.86 15.55
N ALA A 110 -15.53 10.73 16.14
CA ALA A 110 -16.99 10.65 16.04
C ALA A 110 -17.51 10.87 14.61
N SER A 111 -16.94 11.83 13.86
CA SER A 111 -17.26 12.07 12.44
C SER A 111 -16.92 10.84 11.59
N MET A 112 -15.75 10.25 11.81
CA MET A 112 -15.29 9.02 11.15
C MET A 112 -16.20 7.83 11.43
N ALA A 113 -16.65 7.68 12.68
CA ALA A 113 -17.62 6.63 13.04
C ALA A 113 -18.96 6.84 12.34
N ALA A 114 -19.44 8.09 12.20
CA ALA A 114 -20.64 8.42 11.45
C ALA A 114 -20.49 8.13 9.95
N ALA A 115 -19.39 8.57 9.34
CA ALA A 115 -19.08 8.32 7.93
C ALA A 115 -19.02 6.82 7.62
N ARG A 116 -18.43 6.02 8.51
CA ARG A 116 -18.43 4.55 8.39
C ARG A 116 -19.84 3.98 8.42
N ARG A 117 -20.68 4.38 9.37
CA ARG A 117 -22.09 3.92 9.45
C ARG A 117 -22.87 4.27 8.17
N GLN A 118 -22.65 5.46 7.63
CA GLN A 118 -23.27 5.90 6.38
C GLN A 118 -22.78 5.08 5.17
N ALA A 119 -21.48 4.84 5.05
CA ALA A 119 -20.91 4.01 3.99
C ALA A 119 -21.47 2.57 4.05
N VAL A 120 -21.51 1.97 5.24
CA VAL A 120 -22.11 0.65 5.49
C VAL A 120 -23.57 0.60 5.05
N ALA A 121 -24.39 1.58 5.45
CA ALA A 121 -25.79 1.65 5.04
C ALA A 121 -25.94 1.79 3.52
N ALA A 122 -25.10 2.61 2.89
CA ALA A 122 -25.10 2.81 1.45
C ALA A 122 -24.73 1.52 0.69
N PHE A 123 -23.74 0.76 1.16
CA PHE A 123 -23.38 -0.52 0.55
C PHE A 123 -24.46 -1.59 0.77
N LYS A 124 -25.07 -1.66 1.96
CA LYS A 124 -26.22 -2.56 2.22
C LYS A 124 -27.40 -2.28 1.27
N ALA A 125 -27.65 -1.01 0.94
CA ALA A 125 -28.74 -0.60 0.07
C ALA A 125 -28.54 -0.96 -1.43
N ARG A 126 -27.32 -1.27 -1.88
CA ARG A 126 -27.05 -1.60 -3.30
C ARG A 126 -27.59 -2.97 -3.72
N GLY A 127 -27.76 -3.89 -2.78
CA GLY A 127 -28.40 -5.20 -3.01
C GLY A 127 -27.55 -6.24 -3.74
N ASP A 128 -26.32 -5.93 -4.15
CA ASP A 128 -25.38 -6.91 -4.74
C ASP A 128 -24.49 -7.57 -3.68
N GLU A 129 -24.05 -8.81 -3.95
CA GLU A 129 -23.26 -9.62 -3.01
C GLU A 129 -21.94 -8.96 -2.60
N VAL A 130 -21.29 -8.23 -3.51
CA VAL A 130 -19.98 -7.62 -3.25
C VAL A 130 -20.14 -6.41 -2.35
N SER A 131 -21.13 -5.56 -2.62
CA SER A 131 -21.48 -4.45 -1.73
C SER A 131 -21.89 -4.96 -0.33
N HIS A 132 -22.62 -6.07 -0.24
CA HIS A 132 -22.93 -6.69 1.05
C HIS A 132 -21.64 -7.12 1.79
N ALA A 133 -20.73 -7.81 1.09
CA ALA A 133 -19.45 -8.23 1.66
C ALA A 133 -18.60 -7.04 2.12
N VAL A 134 -18.57 -5.96 1.33
CA VAL A 134 -17.89 -4.70 1.67
C VAL A 134 -18.50 -4.07 2.93
N ALA A 135 -19.83 -4.00 3.04
CA ALA A 135 -20.49 -3.46 4.21
C ALA A 135 -20.12 -4.25 5.48
N LEU A 136 -20.17 -5.58 5.40
CA LEU A 136 -19.78 -6.45 6.51
C LEU A 136 -18.29 -6.33 6.86
N ALA A 137 -17.40 -6.20 5.87
CA ALA A 137 -15.98 -6.00 6.12
C ALA A 137 -15.69 -4.63 6.78
N LEU A 138 -16.39 -3.57 6.38
CA LEU A 138 -16.26 -2.24 7.00
C LEU A 138 -16.78 -2.21 8.44
N GLU A 139 -17.85 -2.95 8.72
CA GLU A 139 -18.37 -3.16 10.07
C GLU A 139 -17.40 -4.03 10.89
N ALA A 140 -16.88 -5.12 10.32
CA ALA A 140 -16.02 -6.06 11.03
C ALA A 140 -14.63 -5.51 11.34
N TYR A 141 -14.07 -4.72 10.42
CA TYR A 141 -12.81 -4.00 10.61
C TYR A 141 -12.99 -2.71 11.42
N GLY A 142 -14.20 -2.19 11.49
CA GLY A 142 -14.54 -0.98 12.23
C GLY A 142 -14.46 -1.16 13.75
N GLY A 143 -14.77 -0.08 14.45
CA GLY A 143 -14.77 0.00 15.91
C GLY A 143 -14.00 1.22 16.40
N ASP A 144 -14.37 1.71 17.58
CA ASP A 144 -13.63 2.79 18.22
C ASP A 144 -12.23 2.28 18.52
N VAL A 145 -11.22 2.96 17.97
CA VAL A 145 -9.83 2.67 18.30
C VAL A 145 -9.57 3.29 19.66
N GLU A 146 -9.60 2.47 20.70
CA GLU A 146 -9.14 2.88 22.02
C GLU A 146 -7.62 3.01 21.95
N LEU A 147 -7.19 4.26 21.79
CA LEU A 147 -5.81 4.65 21.65
C LEU A 147 -5.23 4.87 23.04
N ASP A 148 -4.37 3.95 23.49
CA ASP A 148 -3.54 4.16 24.68
C ASP A 148 -2.37 5.10 24.34
N GLU A 149 -1.87 5.83 25.34
CA GLU A 149 -0.55 6.47 25.24
C GLU A 149 0.51 5.38 25.11
N ALA A 150 1.03 5.16 23.90
CA ALA A 150 2.10 4.19 23.68
C ALA A 150 3.47 4.88 23.65
N LEU A 151 4.30 4.49 24.63
CA LEU A 151 5.72 4.77 24.79
C LEU A 151 6.12 6.26 24.76
N ALA A 152 6.26 6.84 25.95
CA ALA A 152 7.17 7.97 26.16
C ALA A 152 8.59 7.53 25.75
N CYS A 153 8.97 7.84 24.52
CA CYS A 153 10.36 7.88 24.11
C CYS A 153 10.90 9.22 24.62
N GLU A 154 11.78 9.20 25.62
CA GLU A 154 12.45 10.40 26.13
C GLU A 154 13.88 10.50 25.55
N GLY A 155 14.20 11.60 24.87
CA GLY A 155 15.55 11.89 24.33
C GLY A 155 15.55 12.63 23.00
N GLU A 156 16.66 13.33 22.70
CA GLU A 156 16.92 13.95 21.39
C GLU A 156 17.11 12.84 20.34
N GLY A 157 16.07 12.60 19.53
CA GLY A 157 16.00 11.48 18.57
C GLY A 157 14.65 10.76 18.58
N CYS A 158 13.82 11.00 19.60
CA CYS A 158 12.44 10.57 19.62
C CYS A 158 11.60 11.49 18.72
N PRO A 159 10.65 10.95 17.92
CA PRO A 159 9.70 11.81 17.22
C PRO A 159 8.92 12.62 18.27
N ALA A 160 8.85 13.94 18.11
CA ALA A 160 8.16 14.87 19.03
C ALA A 160 6.63 14.69 19.06
N ILE A 161 6.12 13.59 18.53
CA ILE A 161 4.70 13.29 18.38
C ILE A 161 4.40 12.11 19.30
N PRO A 162 3.48 12.23 20.28
CA PRO A 162 2.96 11.09 21.00
C PRO A 162 2.38 10.11 19.98
N THR A 163 3.07 9.01 19.69
CA THR A 163 2.51 7.95 18.86
C THR A 163 1.50 7.21 19.71
N ARG A 164 0.25 7.64 19.67
CA ARG A 164 -0.85 6.85 20.22
C ARG A 164 -0.99 5.59 19.37
N ILE A 165 -0.72 4.44 19.98
CA ILE A 165 -0.83 3.14 19.33
C ILE A 165 -1.87 2.35 20.12
N GLU A 166 -2.84 1.76 19.41
CA GLU A 166 -3.81 0.85 20.00
C GLU A 166 -3.06 -0.28 20.74
N SER A 167 -3.34 -0.47 22.03
CA SER A 167 -2.72 -1.55 22.77
C SER A 167 -3.17 -2.91 22.24
N PRO A 168 -2.36 -3.97 22.39
CA PRO A 168 -2.76 -5.32 21.98
C PRO A 168 -4.09 -5.78 22.60
N GLN A 169 -4.44 -5.28 23.78
CA GLN A 169 -5.69 -5.60 24.49
C GLN A 169 -6.88 -4.84 23.91
N ALA A 170 -6.75 -3.53 23.68
CA ALA A 170 -7.76 -2.72 22.98
C ALA A 170 -8.11 -3.32 21.62
N ARG A 171 -7.08 -3.70 20.84
CA ARG A 171 -7.23 -4.37 19.55
C ARG A 171 -8.00 -5.69 19.65
N LYS A 172 -7.69 -6.52 20.65
CA LYS A 172 -8.43 -7.78 20.89
C LYS A 172 -9.90 -7.51 21.25
N ARG A 173 -10.18 -6.52 22.10
CA ARG A 173 -11.56 -6.14 22.47
C ARG A 173 -12.35 -5.65 21.26
N ARG A 174 -11.75 -4.81 20.41
CA ARG A 174 -12.37 -4.36 19.16
C ARG A 174 -12.72 -5.54 18.26
N PHE A 175 -11.79 -6.47 18.03
CA PHE A 175 -12.09 -7.63 17.18
C PHE A 175 -13.15 -8.55 17.81
N ALA A 176 -13.16 -8.70 19.14
CA ALA A 176 -14.21 -9.45 19.83
C ALA A 176 -15.60 -8.82 19.71
N SER A 177 -15.73 -7.48 19.64
CA SER A 177 -17.03 -6.82 19.47
C SER A 177 -17.65 -7.01 18.08
N HIS A 178 -16.89 -7.53 17.11
CA HIS A 178 -17.32 -7.69 15.72
C HIS A 178 -17.45 -9.14 15.25
N VAL A 179 -17.43 -10.11 16.19
CA VAL A 179 -17.56 -11.55 15.89
C VAL A 179 -18.79 -11.86 15.04
N ALA A 180 -19.99 -11.39 15.43
CA ALA A 180 -21.21 -11.70 14.70
C ALA A 180 -21.20 -11.18 13.24
N THR A 181 -20.67 -9.97 13.01
CA THR A 181 -20.53 -9.39 11.67
C THR A 181 -19.52 -10.15 10.84
N ARG A 182 -18.36 -10.50 11.42
CA ARG A 182 -17.35 -11.33 10.77
C ARG A 182 -17.94 -12.69 10.40
N ASP A 183 -18.73 -13.29 11.27
CA ASP A 183 -19.36 -14.58 11.01
C ASP A 183 -20.38 -14.49 9.86
N GLN A 184 -21.14 -13.41 9.75
CA GLN A 184 -21.99 -13.13 8.58
C GLN A 184 -21.19 -13.01 7.29
N LEU A 185 -20.03 -12.33 7.32
CA LEU A 185 -19.14 -12.20 6.17
C LEU A 185 -18.61 -13.57 5.73
N VAL A 186 -18.25 -14.42 6.68
CA VAL A 186 -17.83 -15.81 6.41
C VAL A 186 -18.95 -16.60 5.76
N GLN A 187 -20.19 -16.54 6.30
CA GLN A 187 -21.32 -17.25 5.71
C GLN A 187 -21.61 -16.79 4.28
N LEU A 188 -21.54 -15.48 4.02
CA LEU A 188 -21.68 -14.92 2.67
C LEU A 188 -20.58 -15.46 1.73
N ALA A 189 -19.34 -15.51 2.19
CA ALA A 189 -18.21 -16.04 1.40
C ALA A 189 -18.33 -17.54 1.10
N LEU A 190 -18.80 -18.35 2.06
CA LEU A 190 -19.02 -19.79 1.86
C LEU A 190 -20.10 -20.08 0.83
N GLY A 191 -21.12 -19.21 0.72
CA GLY A 191 -22.18 -19.31 -0.27
C GLY A 191 -21.85 -18.70 -1.64
N SER A 192 -20.80 -17.89 -1.74
CA SER A 192 -20.47 -17.16 -2.97
C SER A 192 -19.49 -17.91 -3.85
N ARG A 193 -19.61 -17.70 -5.18
CA ARG A 193 -18.61 -18.12 -6.18
C ARG A 193 -17.67 -17.00 -6.56
N ASN A 194 -17.86 -15.81 -5.98
CA ASN A 194 -17.08 -14.63 -6.31
C ASN A 194 -15.76 -14.63 -5.52
N PRO A 195 -14.61 -14.71 -6.21
CA PRO A 195 -13.33 -14.78 -5.52
C PRO A 195 -12.98 -13.49 -4.77
N GLU A 196 -13.59 -12.35 -5.11
CA GLU A 196 -13.41 -11.09 -4.36
C GLU A 196 -14.09 -11.15 -2.98
N VAL A 197 -15.32 -11.66 -2.92
CA VAL A 197 -16.06 -11.85 -1.66
C VAL A 197 -15.29 -12.80 -0.74
N TYR A 198 -14.81 -13.92 -1.30
CA TYR A 198 -14.04 -14.90 -0.55
C TYR A 198 -12.70 -14.33 -0.05
N ALA A 199 -11.96 -13.62 -0.92
CA ALA A 199 -10.69 -12.98 -0.54
C ALA A 199 -10.89 -11.95 0.58
N LEU A 200 -11.95 -11.15 0.52
CA LEU A 200 -12.23 -10.15 1.54
C LEU A 200 -12.52 -10.80 2.90
N ALA A 201 -13.38 -11.83 2.93
CA ALA A 201 -13.67 -12.57 4.15
C ALA A 201 -12.43 -13.26 4.73
N TYR A 202 -11.63 -13.91 3.88
CA TYR A 202 -10.38 -14.56 4.28
C TYR A 202 -9.42 -13.55 4.93
N ASN A 203 -9.17 -12.41 4.29
CA ASN A 203 -8.24 -11.41 4.82
C ASN A 203 -8.72 -10.74 6.11
N VAL A 204 -10.03 -10.47 6.26
CA VAL A 204 -10.61 -9.99 7.52
C VAL A 204 -10.34 -11.00 8.64
N CYS A 205 -10.55 -12.29 8.38
CA CYS A 205 -10.27 -13.35 9.34
C CYS A 205 -8.79 -13.41 9.72
N GLU A 206 -7.86 -13.35 8.76
CA GLU A 206 -6.43 -13.40 9.05
C GLU A 206 -5.96 -12.21 9.89
N MET A 207 -6.44 -10.99 9.58
CA MET A 207 -6.06 -9.80 10.36
C MET A 207 -6.50 -9.86 11.82
N GLN A 208 -7.59 -10.57 12.10
CA GLN A 208 -8.19 -10.66 13.44
C GLN A 208 -7.72 -11.87 14.24
N GLY A 209 -6.74 -12.64 13.74
CA GLY A 209 -6.23 -13.83 14.41
C GLY A 209 -7.17 -15.04 14.28
N GLY A 210 -7.77 -15.21 13.10
CA GLY A 210 -8.87 -16.14 12.77
C GLY A 210 -8.70 -17.64 13.03
N ASP A 211 -7.66 -18.06 13.75
CA ASP A 211 -7.43 -19.44 14.18
C ASP A 211 -7.96 -19.72 15.61
N ASP A 212 -8.67 -18.77 16.24
CA ASP A 212 -9.33 -18.99 17.54
C ASP A 212 -10.37 -20.12 17.42
N ALA A 213 -10.15 -21.20 18.18
CA ALA A 213 -11.04 -22.36 18.25
C ALA A 213 -12.46 -21.94 18.64
N GLY A 214 -13.37 -21.94 17.67
CA GLY A 214 -14.78 -21.52 17.82
C GLY A 214 -15.22 -20.38 16.91
N SER A 215 -14.29 -19.68 16.24
CA SER A 215 -14.60 -18.63 15.26
C SER A 215 -15.06 -19.22 13.93
N SER A 216 -16.09 -18.69 13.26
CA SER A 216 -16.49 -19.17 11.93
C SER A 216 -15.37 -19.09 10.87
N CYS A 217 -14.33 -18.26 11.10
CA CYS A 217 -13.16 -18.13 10.23
C CYS A 217 -12.48 -19.46 9.91
N HIS A 218 -12.53 -20.46 10.80
CA HIS A 218 -11.96 -21.79 10.54
C HIS A 218 -12.60 -22.51 9.35
N MET A 219 -13.81 -22.10 8.93
CA MET A 219 -14.48 -22.67 7.76
C MET A 219 -13.90 -22.16 6.44
N LEU A 220 -13.21 -21.02 6.46
CA LEU A 220 -12.49 -20.52 5.29
C LEU A 220 -11.13 -21.22 5.19
N SER A 221 -10.81 -21.71 3.99
CA SER A 221 -9.50 -22.27 3.67
C SER A 221 -8.84 -21.58 2.50
N ALA A 222 -7.51 -21.53 2.52
CA ALA A 222 -6.70 -21.07 1.40
C ALA A 222 -6.91 -21.95 0.16
N ASP A 223 -7.09 -23.27 0.34
CA ASP A 223 -7.37 -24.20 -0.75
C ASP A 223 -8.67 -23.87 -1.49
N GLN A 224 -9.72 -23.51 -0.76
CA GLN A 224 -10.98 -23.09 -1.38
C GLN A 224 -10.81 -21.73 -2.09
N TRP A 225 -10.04 -20.80 -1.53
CA TRP A 225 -9.73 -19.55 -2.21
C TRP A 225 -9.02 -19.81 -3.55
N ALA A 226 -8.01 -20.68 -3.55
CA ALA A 226 -7.26 -21.06 -4.75
C ALA A 226 -8.12 -21.78 -5.79
N ARG A 227 -9.15 -22.54 -5.36
CA ARG A 227 -10.14 -23.13 -6.29
C ARG A 227 -11.06 -22.09 -6.93
N LEU A 228 -11.43 -21.05 -6.19
CA LEU A 228 -12.27 -19.96 -6.71
C LEU A 228 -11.51 -19.00 -7.63
N ASP A 229 -10.20 -18.87 -7.42
CA ASP A 229 -9.33 -17.95 -8.17
C ASP A 229 -8.04 -18.64 -8.68
N PRO A 230 -8.15 -19.72 -9.50
CA PRO A 230 -7.02 -20.58 -9.80
C PRO A 230 -5.93 -19.92 -10.65
N GLY A 231 -6.27 -18.87 -11.40
CA GLY A 231 -5.34 -18.09 -12.22
C GLY A 231 -4.59 -17.00 -11.47
N ASN A 232 -4.94 -16.75 -10.20
CA ASN A 232 -4.28 -15.77 -9.34
C ASN A 232 -3.33 -16.47 -8.38
N GLY A 233 -2.07 -16.04 -8.33
CA GLY A 233 -1.06 -16.66 -7.47
C GLY A 233 -1.17 -16.30 -5.99
N VAL A 234 -1.87 -15.22 -5.63
CA VAL A 234 -2.02 -14.81 -4.22
C VAL A 234 -2.69 -15.90 -3.35
N PRO A 235 -3.84 -16.49 -3.73
CA PRO A 235 -4.40 -17.63 -3.00
C PRO A 235 -3.42 -18.80 -2.83
N TRP A 236 -2.62 -19.10 -3.87
CA TRP A 236 -1.64 -20.18 -3.82
C TRP A 236 -0.48 -19.89 -2.87
N LEU A 237 -0.10 -18.62 -2.66
CA LEU A 237 0.84 -18.25 -1.61
C LEU A 237 0.28 -18.53 -0.20
N ALA A 238 -1.01 -18.28 0.02
CA ALA A 238 -1.67 -18.64 1.29
C ALA A 238 -1.73 -20.17 1.48
N VAL A 239 -1.97 -20.95 0.41
CA VAL A 239 -1.90 -22.42 0.46
C VAL A 239 -0.49 -22.88 0.84
N ALA A 240 0.55 -22.30 0.24
CA ALA A 240 1.94 -22.62 0.55
C ALA A 240 2.27 -22.34 2.03
N GLU A 241 1.78 -21.24 2.58
CA GLU A 241 1.94 -20.92 4.00
C GLU A 241 1.27 -21.94 4.92
N ARG A 242 0.01 -22.28 4.65
CA ARG A 242 -0.71 -23.29 5.45
C ARG A 242 -0.08 -24.68 5.32
N ALA A 243 0.42 -25.05 4.14
CA ALA A 243 1.17 -26.29 3.94
C ALA A 243 2.48 -26.28 4.75
N LYS A 244 3.24 -25.18 4.72
CA LYS A 244 4.46 -25.01 5.51
C LYS A 244 4.19 -25.11 7.00
N ALA A 245 3.13 -24.47 7.50
CA ALA A 245 2.72 -24.53 8.90
C ALA A 245 2.42 -25.96 9.37
N ARG A 246 1.90 -26.82 8.48
CA ARG A 246 1.67 -28.25 8.75
C ARG A 246 2.88 -29.16 8.50
N GLY A 247 4.01 -28.61 8.06
CA GLY A 247 5.19 -29.39 7.66
C GLY A 247 5.02 -30.17 6.34
N ASP A 248 4.01 -29.86 5.54
CA ASP A 248 3.71 -30.52 4.28
C ASP A 248 4.56 -29.96 3.13
N ARG A 249 5.73 -30.58 2.92
CA ARG A 249 6.67 -30.18 1.87
C ARG A 249 6.12 -30.36 0.45
N ALA A 250 5.30 -31.39 0.21
CA ALA A 250 4.71 -31.63 -1.10
C ALA A 250 3.66 -30.55 -1.42
N GLY A 251 2.83 -30.19 -0.43
CA GLY A 251 1.88 -29.10 -0.53
C GLY A 251 2.55 -27.75 -0.79
N VAL A 252 3.67 -27.45 -0.12
CA VAL A 252 4.46 -26.23 -0.41
C VAL A 252 4.93 -26.22 -1.87
N ALA A 253 5.49 -27.33 -2.35
CA ALA A 253 6.03 -27.42 -3.71
C ALA A 253 4.94 -27.25 -4.78
N GLU A 254 3.79 -27.90 -4.63
CA GLU A 254 2.66 -27.76 -5.57
C GLU A 254 2.09 -26.34 -5.55
N ALA A 255 1.88 -25.76 -4.36
CA ALA A 255 1.35 -24.41 -4.25
C ALA A 255 2.27 -23.38 -4.90
N LEU A 256 3.59 -23.47 -4.67
CA LEU A 256 4.56 -22.59 -5.33
C LEU A 256 4.63 -22.85 -6.84
N TYR A 257 4.53 -24.09 -7.30
CA TYR A 257 4.43 -24.38 -8.73
C TYR A 257 3.22 -23.66 -9.36
N ARG A 258 2.07 -23.64 -8.70
CA ARG A 258 0.88 -22.88 -9.14
C ARG A 258 1.12 -21.38 -9.18
N VAL A 259 1.85 -20.82 -8.22
CA VAL A 259 2.27 -19.40 -8.25
C VAL A 259 3.10 -19.12 -9.51
N GLY A 260 4.04 -20.00 -9.86
CA GLY A 260 4.85 -19.86 -11.08
C GLY A 260 4.05 -19.88 -12.38
N LEU A 261 2.90 -20.56 -12.40
CA LEU A 261 1.98 -20.61 -13.54
C LEU A 261 0.89 -19.54 -13.55
N ALA A 262 0.81 -18.71 -12.50
CA ALA A 262 -0.28 -17.77 -12.34
C ALA A 262 -0.31 -16.73 -13.48
N THR A 263 -1.51 -16.44 -13.98
CA THR A 263 -1.73 -15.40 -14.98
C THR A 263 -1.87 -14.01 -14.36
N SER A 264 -2.08 -13.94 -13.05
CA SER A 264 -2.20 -12.70 -12.28
C SER A 264 -1.61 -12.89 -10.88
N MET A 265 -1.09 -11.82 -10.29
CA MET A 265 -0.72 -11.71 -8.88
C MET A 265 -1.47 -10.52 -8.30
N ASN A 266 -2.77 -10.70 -8.07
CA ASN A 266 -3.66 -9.62 -7.65
C ASN A 266 -4.12 -9.83 -6.20
N ALA A 267 -3.48 -9.09 -5.29
CA ALA A 267 -3.84 -9.07 -3.88
C ALA A 267 -5.11 -8.24 -3.59
N ARG A 268 -5.71 -7.63 -4.62
CA ARG A 268 -6.90 -6.75 -4.57
C ARG A 268 -6.71 -5.50 -3.72
N VAL A 269 -5.44 -5.11 -3.51
CA VAL A 269 -5.04 -3.90 -2.81
C VAL A 269 -5.72 -2.69 -3.45
N GLY A 270 -6.37 -1.87 -2.62
CA GLY A 270 -7.06 -0.65 -3.04
C GLY A 270 -8.47 -0.83 -3.62
N SER A 271 -8.94 -2.06 -3.86
CA SER A 271 -10.30 -2.29 -4.38
C SER A 271 -11.39 -1.74 -3.46
N LEU A 272 -11.27 -1.97 -2.15
CA LEU A 272 -12.19 -1.41 -1.15
C LEU A 272 -12.06 0.12 -1.05
N SER A 273 -10.83 0.64 -1.12
CA SER A 273 -10.57 2.08 -1.11
C SER A 273 -11.26 2.76 -2.31
N GLN A 274 -11.11 2.20 -3.51
CA GLN A 274 -11.82 2.67 -4.71
C GLN A 274 -13.33 2.70 -4.50
N ARG A 275 -13.92 1.58 -4.03
CA ARG A 275 -15.38 1.48 -3.84
C ARG A 275 -15.90 2.54 -2.86
N LEU A 276 -15.15 2.83 -1.79
CA LEU A 276 -15.49 3.88 -0.83
C LEU A 276 -15.44 5.28 -1.45
N ILE A 277 -14.39 5.60 -2.20
CA ILE A 277 -14.26 6.89 -2.89
C ILE A 277 -15.38 7.07 -3.91
N GLU A 278 -15.67 6.04 -4.72
CA GLU A 278 -16.76 6.06 -5.71
C GLU A 278 -18.15 6.15 -5.05
N GLN A 279 -18.35 5.50 -3.90
CA GLN A 279 -19.57 5.62 -3.14
C GLN A 279 -19.77 7.04 -2.63
N GLY A 280 -18.75 7.63 -1.99
CA GLY A 280 -18.81 8.98 -1.43
C GLY A 280 -19.01 10.04 -2.52
N ALA A 281 -18.33 9.89 -3.67
CA ALA A 281 -18.54 10.74 -4.85
C ALA A 281 -19.98 10.66 -5.38
N GLY A 282 -20.66 9.52 -5.21
CA GLY A 282 -22.06 9.33 -5.60
C GLY A 282 -23.10 10.03 -4.70
N GLN A 283 -22.75 10.44 -3.48
CA GLN A 283 -23.67 11.12 -2.56
C GLN A 283 -23.67 12.65 -2.67
N GLY A 284 -22.70 13.23 -3.39
CA GLY A 284 -22.60 14.69 -3.64
C GLY A 284 -23.21 15.17 -4.97
N GLY A 285 -23.90 14.30 -5.71
CA GLY A 285 -24.33 14.56 -7.09
C GLY A 285 -23.38 13.89 -8.09
N ARG A 286 -23.96 13.28 -9.13
CA ARG A 286 -23.29 12.45 -10.14
C ARG A 286 -22.33 13.26 -11.02
N THR A 287 -21.16 13.62 -10.48
CA THR A 287 -20.10 14.24 -11.27
C THR A 287 -18.83 13.41 -11.12
N PRO A 288 -18.35 12.73 -12.17
CA PRO A 288 -17.01 12.17 -12.19
C PRO A 288 -16.00 13.24 -11.76
N GLY A 289 -15.18 12.94 -10.74
CA GLY A 289 -14.21 13.89 -10.20
C GLY A 289 -14.65 14.73 -9.00
N ALA A 290 -15.83 14.46 -8.41
CA ALA A 290 -16.21 15.05 -7.13
C ALA A 290 -15.19 14.73 -6.02
N THR A 291 -14.79 15.76 -5.26
CA THR A 291 -13.88 15.60 -4.11
C THR A 291 -14.59 14.79 -3.03
N PRO A 292 -14.05 13.64 -2.58
CA PRO A 292 -14.62 12.92 -1.46
C PRO A 292 -14.51 13.78 -0.19
N SER A 293 -15.43 13.58 0.76
CA SER A 293 -15.26 14.17 2.10
C SER A 293 -13.93 13.71 2.71
N LEU A 294 -13.38 14.50 3.63
CA LEU A 294 -12.18 14.12 4.37
C LEU A 294 -12.36 12.77 5.06
N GLU A 295 -13.54 12.53 5.64
CA GLU A 295 -13.88 11.28 6.33
C GLU A 295 -13.98 10.09 5.37
N THR A 296 -14.57 10.28 4.18
CA THR A 296 -14.57 9.21 3.16
C THR A 296 -13.16 8.88 2.72
N PHE A 297 -12.33 9.89 2.50
CA PHE A 297 -10.92 9.69 2.14
C PHE A 297 -10.14 8.96 3.23
N GLU A 298 -10.29 9.38 4.48
CA GLU A 298 -9.63 8.76 5.63
C GLU A 298 -10.13 7.31 5.81
N LEU A 299 -11.42 7.04 5.64
CA LEU A 299 -11.96 5.69 5.70
C LEU A 299 -11.37 4.82 4.57
N ALA A 300 -11.30 5.35 3.35
CA ALA A 300 -10.73 4.65 2.20
C ALA A 300 -9.23 4.38 2.35
N SER A 301 -8.47 5.26 2.99
CA SER A 301 -7.03 5.04 3.21
C SER A 301 -6.80 3.92 4.24
N GLN A 302 -7.63 3.83 5.27
CA GLN A 302 -7.54 2.79 6.31
C GLN A 302 -7.83 1.39 5.76
N THR A 303 -8.61 1.25 4.69
CA THR A 303 -8.95 -0.06 4.13
C THR A 303 -7.82 -0.69 3.31
N PHE A 304 -6.76 0.05 3.00
CA PHE A 304 -5.58 -0.51 2.35
C PHE A 304 -4.99 -1.68 3.16
N PHE A 305 -4.94 -1.54 4.49
CA PHE A 305 -4.38 -2.54 5.41
C PHE A 305 -5.15 -3.87 5.43
N LEU A 306 -6.43 -3.87 5.04
CA LEU A 306 -7.24 -5.08 5.04
C LEU A 306 -6.67 -6.19 4.16
N TYR A 307 -5.92 -5.86 3.12
CA TYR A 307 -5.36 -6.84 2.19
C TYR A 307 -3.90 -7.22 2.49
N LEU A 308 -3.28 -6.63 3.53
CA LEU A 308 -1.91 -6.98 3.93
C LEU A 308 -1.73 -8.44 4.37
N PRO A 309 -2.69 -9.11 5.05
CA PRO A 309 -2.53 -10.52 5.38
C PRO A 309 -2.33 -11.40 4.14
N GLY A 310 -2.89 -11.02 2.98
CA GLY A 310 -2.63 -11.69 1.70
C GLY A 310 -1.16 -11.68 1.25
N LEU A 311 -0.28 -10.96 1.96
CA LEU A 311 1.16 -10.88 1.69
C LEU A 311 2.02 -11.81 2.59
N SER A 312 1.43 -12.58 3.52
CA SER A 312 2.18 -13.44 4.45
C SER A 312 2.89 -14.63 3.78
N GLY A 313 2.29 -15.20 2.73
CA GLY A 313 2.83 -16.36 2.01
C GLY A 313 4.13 -16.10 1.22
N TYR A 314 4.52 -14.84 1.03
CA TYR A 314 5.78 -14.49 0.34
C TYR A 314 7.03 -14.86 1.16
N SER A 315 6.90 -14.99 2.47
CA SER A 315 7.99 -15.48 3.34
C SER A 315 8.37 -16.93 3.02
N VAL A 316 7.40 -17.76 2.63
CA VAL A 316 7.62 -19.14 2.18
C VAL A 316 8.41 -19.14 0.89
N LEU A 317 7.95 -18.37 -0.10
CA LEU A 317 8.60 -18.23 -1.39
C LEU A 317 10.06 -17.75 -1.22
N SER A 318 10.29 -16.74 -0.38
CA SER A 318 11.63 -16.21 -0.13
C SER A 318 12.58 -17.23 0.50
N GLY A 319 12.07 -18.12 1.37
CA GLY A 319 12.83 -19.22 1.97
C GLY A 319 13.18 -20.31 0.95
N GLU A 320 12.21 -20.75 0.16
CA GLU A 320 12.38 -21.75 -0.91
C GLU A 320 13.30 -21.25 -2.04
N CYS A 321 13.41 -19.93 -2.20
CA CYS A 321 14.31 -19.27 -3.15
C CYS A 321 15.48 -18.55 -2.46
N SER A 322 15.99 -19.12 -1.37
CA SER A 322 17.21 -18.65 -0.72
C SER A 322 18.46 -18.85 -1.58
N ALA A 323 19.57 -18.18 -1.23
CA ALA A 323 20.82 -18.24 -2.01
C ALA A 323 21.43 -19.64 -2.05
N THR A 324 21.17 -20.43 -1.01
CA THR A 324 21.59 -21.82 -0.91
C THR A 324 20.65 -22.72 -1.70
N ALA A 325 19.33 -22.49 -1.63
CA ALA A 325 18.34 -23.30 -2.34
C ALA A 325 18.49 -23.21 -3.88
N VAL A 326 18.75 -22.02 -4.42
CA VAL A 326 18.90 -21.84 -5.89
C VAL A 326 20.19 -22.44 -6.47
N ARG A 327 21.04 -23.07 -5.65
CA ARG A 327 22.18 -23.86 -6.16
C ARG A 327 21.71 -25.16 -6.81
N ASP A 328 20.53 -25.65 -6.43
CA ASP A 328 19.86 -26.74 -7.16
C ASP A 328 19.25 -26.19 -8.46
N ALA A 329 19.53 -26.84 -9.58
CA ALA A 329 19.09 -26.37 -10.90
C ALA A 329 17.56 -26.35 -11.04
N ASN A 330 16.86 -27.31 -10.41
CA ASN A 330 15.40 -27.34 -10.46
C ASN A 330 14.80 -26.20 -9.61
N ARG A 331 15.38 -25.89 -8.45
CA ARG A 331 15.00 -24.71 -7.66
C ARG A 331 15.29 -23.42 -8.40
N LEU A 332 16.47 -23.30 -9.02
CA LEU A 332 16.84 -22.14 -9.81
C LEU A 332 15.79 -21.83 -10.88
N GLN A 333 15.38 -22.85 -11.64
CA GLN A 333 14.38 -22.68 -12.70
C GLN A 333 13.02 -22.23 -12.14
N GLN A 334 12.56 -22.81 -11.03
CA GLN A 334 11.29 -22.41 -10.42
C GLN A 334 11.34 -20.99 -9.84
N CYS A 335 12.43 -20.64 -9.16
CA CYS A 335 12.62 -19.29 -8.62
C CYS A 335 12.76 -18.23 -9.73
N ALA A 336 13.33 -18.60 -10.89
CA ALA A 336 13.36 -17.74 -12.06
C ALA A 336 11.95 -17.47 -12.60
N ALA A 337 11.12 -18.51 -12.70
CA ALA A 337 9.71 -18.35 -13.08
C ALA A 337 8.95 -17.46 -12.08
N PHE A 338 9.20 -17.59 -10.77
CA PHE A 338 8.60 -16.70 -9.77
C PHE A 338 9.03 -15.26 -9.94
N ALA A 339 10.32 -15.00 -10.14
CA ALA A 339 10.82 -13.66 -10.39
C ALA A 339 10.13 -13.03 -11.62
N ASP A 340 9.98 -13.79 -12.69
CA ASP A 340 9.31 -13.34 -13.93
C ASP A 340 7.81 -13.07 -13.71
N THR A 341 7.11 -13.97 -13.01
CA THR A 341 5.67 -13.83 -12.72
C THR A 341 5.40 -12.64 -11.79
N LEU A 342 6.15 -12.48 -10.70
CA LEU A 342 6.00 -11.35 -9.79
C LEU A 342 6.30 -10.01 -10.48
N TRP A 343 7.33 -9.95 -11.34
CA TRP A 343 7.65 -8.74 -12.09
C TRP A 343 6.58 -8.38 -13.13
N SER A 344 6.11 -9.37 -13.87
CA SER A 344 5.28 -9.15 -15.07
C SER A 344 3.79 -9.15 -14.78
N ARG A 345 3.36 -9.86 -13.73
CA ARG A 345 1.94 -10.09 -13.36
C ARG A 345 1.58 -9.55 -11.98
N GLY A 346 2.57 -9.11 -11.20
CA GLY A 346 2.41 -8.41 -9.93
C GLY A 346 1.61 -7.13 -10.06
N THR A 347 0.70 -6.89 -9.11
CA THR A 347 -0.06 -5.63 -9.02
C THR A 347 0.46 -4.72 -7.91
N THR A 348 1.29 -5.23 -7.00
CA THR A 348 1.79 -4.51 -5.83
C THR A 348 3.27 -4.18 -5.92
N LEU A 349 3.72 -3.12 -5.26
CA LEU A 349 5.17 -2.83 -5.14
C LEU A 349 5.92 -3.94 -4.40
N PHE A 350 5.23 -4.64 -3.51
CA PHE A 350 5.76 -5.77 -2.80
C PHE A 350 6.18 -6.90 -3.75
N ASP A 351 5.34 -7.20 -4.75
CA ASP A 351 5.67 -8.16 -5.82
C ASP A 351 6.97 -7.77 -6.53
N TRP A 352 7.11 -6.51 -6.92
CA TRP A 352 8.28 -6.00 -7.62
C TRP A 352 9.56 -6.05 -6.79
N ASN A 353 9.48 -5.70 -5.50
CA ASN A 353 10.64 -5.75 -4.63
C ASN A 353 11.15 -7.18 -4.45
N ILE A 354 10.25 -8.14 -4.32
CA ILE A 354 10.60 -9.56 -4.23
C ILE A 354 11.12 -10.05 -5.58
N ALA A 355 10.47 -9.70 -6.69
CA ALA A 355 10.92 -10.06 -8.03
C ALA A 355 12.35 -9.58 -8.31
N LEU A 356 12.69 -8.34 -7.95
CA LEU A 356 14.03 -7.79 -8.10
C LEU A 356 15.07 -8.53 -7.25
N ALA A 357 14.73 -8.88 -6.01
CA ALA A 357 15.62 -9.64 -5.15
C ALA A 357 15.87 -11.06 -5.68
N LEU A 358 14.80 -11.73 -6.15
CA LEU A 358 14.89 -13.06 -6.77
C LEU A 358 15.64 -13.01 -8.10
N GLY A 359 15.34 -12.02 -8.95
CA GLY A 359 15.98 -11.81 -10.24
C GLY A 359 17.51 -11.72 -10.12
N ALA A 360 18.00 -10.95 -9.15
CA ALA A 360 19.43 -10.89 -8.85
C ALA A 360 19.99 -12.26 -8.41
N ARG A 361 19.23 -13.01 -7.62
CA ARG A 361 19.63 -14.30 -7.07
C ARG A 361 19.67 -15.43 -8.11
N VAL A 362 18.75 -15.40 -9.07
CA VAL A 362 18.65 -16.40 -10.16
C VAL A 362 19.46 -16.00 -11.40
N GLY A 363 20.18 -14.87 -11.35
CA GLY A 363 21.12 -14.46 -12.39
C GLY A 363 20.49 -13.73 -13.57
N TRP A 364 19.46 -12.89 -13.34
CA TRP A 364 18.99 -11.96 -14.38
C TRP A 364 20.17 -11.14 -14.93
N PRO A 365 20.24 -10.91 -16.25
CA PRO A 365 21.27 -10.07 -16.85
C PRO A 365 21.33 -8.70 -16.15
N ALA A 366 22.55 -8.17 -15.94
CA ALA A 366 22.74 -6.90 -15.24
C ALA A 366 21.93 -5.75 -15.87
N GLU A 367 21.84 -5.72 -17.19
CA GLU A 367 21.03 -4.75 -17.95
C GLU A 367 19.54 -4.85 -17.61
N ARG A 368 19.00 -6.08 -17.55
CA ARG A 368 17.61 -6.33 -17.14
C ARG A 368 17.38 -5.92 -15.70
N GLN A 369 18.29 -6.29 -14.79
CA GLN A 369 18.19 -5.94 -13.38
C GLN A 369 18.21 -4.42 -13.18
N GLN A 370 19.08 -3.71 -13.90
CA GLN A 370 19.17 -2.26 -13.80
C GLN A 370 17.92 -1.57 -14.37
N ALA A 371 17.43 -2.00 -15.54
CA ALA A 371 16.21 -1.46 -16.12
C ALA A 371 14.99 -1.65 -15.19
N ALA A 372 14.87 -2.82 -14.56
CA ALA A 372 13.82 -3.07 -13.59
C ALA A 372 13.94 -2.22 -12.31
N ARG A 373 15.17 -2.00 -11.82
CA ARG A 373 15.41 -1.06 -10.70
C ARG A 373 15.06 0.38 -11.08
N ASP A 374 15.45 0.82 -12.28
CA ASP A 374 15.14 2.15 -12.79
C ASP A 374 13.63 2.35 -12.91
N GLU A 375 12.89 1.36 -13.43
CA GLU A 375 11.44 1.43 -13.51
C GLU A 375 10.79 1.53 -12.13
N ARG A 376 11.19 0.68 -11.19
CA ARG A 376 10.69 0.75 -9.80
C ARG A 376 10.99 2.10 -9.16
N ASP A 377 12.23 2.57 -9.24
CA ASP A 377 12.64 3.85 -8.65
C ASP A 377 11.85 5.01 -9.27
N ALA A 378 11.65 4.98 -10.59
CA ALA A 378 10.88 5.99 -11.30
C ALA A 378 9.41 6.05 -10.85
N VAL A 379 8.72 4.91 -10.82
CA VAL A 379 7.29 4.90 -10.46
C VAL A 379 7.07 5.26 -8.99
N MET A 380 7.96 4.80 -8.10
CA MET A 380 7.94 5.15 -6.67
C MET A 380 8.13 6.64 -6.46
N HIS A 381 9.15 7.21 -7.11
CA HIS A 381 9.47 8.61 -6.94
C HIS A 381 8.40 9.52 -7.55
N ALA A 382 7.89 9.19 -8.75
CA ALA A 382 6.77 9.93 -9.35
C ALA A 382 5.51 9.89 -8.47
N ALA A 383 5.22 8.75 -7.85
CA ALA A 383 4.11 8.63 -6.90
C ALA A 383 4.35 9.52 -5.67
N ALA A 384 5.52 9.42 -5.04
CA ALA A 384 5.88 10.23 -3.89
C ALA A 384 5.77 11.73 -4.19
N THR A 385 6.40 12.23 -5.26
CA THR A 385 6.40 13.66 -5.61
C THR A 385 5.01 14.18 -5.99
N SER A 386 4.14 13.34 -6.58
CA SER A 386 2.80 13.78 -6.98
C SER A 386 1.79 13.81 -5.84
N LEU A 387 1.98 12.95 -4.84
CA LEU A 387 1.14 12.88 -3.64
C LEU A 387 1.65 13.76 -2.51
N ASP A 388 2.95 14.07 -2.50
CA ASP A 388 3.51 15.03 -1.56
C ASP A 388 2.91 16.42 -1.80
N SER A 389 2.40 17.00 -0.71
CA SER A 389 1.89 18.36 -0.71
C SER A 389 2.05 18.94 0.67
N GLU A 390 2.59 20.16 0.77
CA GLU A 390 2.66 20.91 2.02
C GLU A 390 1.26 21.11 2.67
N GLN A 391 0.19 21.00 1.88
CA GLN A 391 -1.21 21.12 2.31
C GLN A 391 -1.98 19.80 2.13
N SER A 392 -1.53 18.73 2.80
CA SER A 392 -2.07 17.36 2.68
C SER A 392 -3.56 17.20 2.97
N LEU A 393 -4.17 18.18 3.65
CA LEU A 393 -5.60 18.17 4.02
C LEU A 393 -6.49 19.08 3.16
N SER A 394 -5.92 19.87 2.25
CA SER A 394 -6.68 20.74 1.34
C SER A 394 -7.61 19.90 0.45
N CYS A 395 -8.72 20.49 -0.03
CA CYS A 395 -9.63 19.75 -0.92
C CYS A 395 -8.95 19.30 -2.21
N GLU A 396 -8.00 20.07 -2.72
CA GLU A 396 -7.21 19.68 -3.88
C GLU A 396 -6.33 18.46 -3.60
N SER A 397 -5.70 18.41 -2.43
CA SER A 397 -4.91 17.24 -2.02
C SER A 397 -5.79 16.01 -1.80
N ILE A 398 -6.93 16.16 -1.13
CA ILE A 398 -7.91 15.07 -0.91
C ILE A 398 -8.44 14.54 -2.24
N ARG A 399 -8.76 15.42 -3.20
CA ARG A 399 -9.19 15.03 -4.55
C ARG A 399 -8.11 14.23 -5.26
N ARG A 400 -6.86 14.69 -5.23
CA ARG A 400 -5.72 14.03 -5.89
C ARG A 400 -5.41 12.66 -5.28
N HIS A 401 -5.47 12.55 -3.96
CA HIS A 401 -5.29 11.29 -3.25
C HIS A 401 -6.46 10.32 -3.47
N GLY A 402 -7.70 10.83 -3.47
CA GLY A 402 -8.89 10.03 -3.82
C GLY A 402 -8.78 9.43 -5.22
N GLN A 403 -8.39 10.24 -6.21
CA GLN A 403 -8.10 9.77 -7.57
C GLN A 403 -7.00 8.70 -7.59
N HIS A 404 -5.95 8.86 -6.78
CA HIS A 404 -4.92 7.84 -6.66
C HIS A 404 -5.48 6.50 -6.18
N LEU A 405 -6.25 6.52 -5.08
CA LEU A 405 -6.83 5.30 -4.49
C LEU A 405 -7.78 4.61 -5.48
N THR A 406 -8.54 5.39 -6.25
CA THR A 406 -9.36 4.87 -7.36
C THR A 406 -8.49 4.17 -8.41
N SER A 407 -7.41 4.80 -8.90
CA SER A 407 -6.49 4.17 -9.86
C SER A 407 -5.84 2.91 -9.30
N VAL A 408 -5.48 2.89 -8.01
CA VAL A 408 -4.90 1.69 -7.37
C VAL A 408 -5.91 0.55 -7.34
N GLY A 409 -7.17 0.81 -7.00
CA GLY A 409 -8.21 -0.23 -7.04
C GLY A 409 -8.47 -0.79 -8.44
N GLN A 410 -8.37 0.05 -9.48
CA GLN A 410 -8.63 -0.34 -10.87
C GLN A 410 -7.45 -1.07 -11.52
N LEU A 411 -6.23 -0.60 -11.28
CA LEU A 411 -5.03 -1.00 -12.04
C LEU A 411 -4.00 -1.75 -11.18
N GLY A 412 -4.22 -1.84 -9.86
CA GLY A 412 -3.18 -2.16 -8.90
C GLY A 412 -2.24 -0.98 -8.64
N GLU A 413 -1.41 -1.09 -7.60
CA GLU A 413 -0.42 -0.09 -7.23
C GLU A 413 0.53 0.23 -8.39
N ILE A 414 1.13 -0.81 -8.97
CA ILE A 414 2.09 -0.67 -10.08
C ILE A 414 1.44 0.01 -11.29
N GLY A 415 0.22 -0.42 -11.66
CA GLY A 415 -0.50 0.11 -12.80
C GLY A 415 -0.81 1.60 -12.64
N ALA A 416 -1.29 1.98 -11.46
CA ALA A 416 -1.57 3.36 -11.10
C ALA A 416 -0.30 4.25 -11.15
N MET A 417 0.83 3.77 -10.64
CA MET A 417 2.07 4.56 -10.66
C MET A 417 2.70 4.64 -12.05
N ARG A 418 2.60 3.59 -12.86
CA ARG A 418 3.00 3.64 -14.28
C ARG A 418 2.16 4.66 -15.06
N GLU A 419 0.87 4.74 -14.78
CA GLU A 419 0.00 5.75 -15.39
C GLU A 419 0.44 7.16 -15.00
N ARG A 420 0.82 7.40 -13.74
CA ARG A 420 1.38 8.69 -13.31
C ARG A 420 2.65 9.07 -14.05
N VAL A 421 3.60 8.13 -14.18
CA VAL A 421 4.83 8.37 -14.96
C VAL A 421 4.48 8.72 -16.41
N ARG A 422 3.57 7.97 -17.04
CA ARG A 422 3.08 8.26 -18.41
C ARG A 422 2.44 9.64 -18.50
N ALA A 423 1.56 9.99 -17.56
CA ALA A 423 0.85 11.27 -17.53
C ALA A 423 1.79 12.46 -17.30
N SER A 424 2.94 12.26 -16.64
CA SER A 424 3.94 13.31 -16.42
C SER A 424 4.66 13.76 -17.70
N GLY A 425 4.61 12.96 -18.78
CA GLY A 425 5.37 13.20 -20.01
C GLY A 425 6.90 13.02 -19.89
N ARG A 426 7.41 12.77 -18.69
CA ARG A 426 8.84 12.51 -18.42
C ARG A 426 9.19 11.05 -18.66
N SER A 427 10.44 10.78 -19.05
CA SER A 427 10.89 9.39 -19.22
C SER A 427 11.13 8.69 -17.88
N VAL A 428 11.03 7.35 -17.88
CA VAL A 428 11.42 6.52 -16.72
C VAL A 428 12.85 6.83 -16.28
N ALA A 429 13.77 7.02 -17.23
CA ALA A 429 15.16 7.32 -16.92
C ALA A 429 15.33 8.66 -16.19
N ASP A 430 14.49 9.66 -16.46
CA ASP A 430 14.57 10.97 -15.79
C ASP A 430 14.11 10.87 -14.34
N TRP A 431 12.96 10.24 -14.12
CA TRP A 431 12.45 9.97 -12.76
C TRP A 431 13.41 9.10 -11.95
N ALA A 432 13.97 8.04 -12.56
CA ALA A 432 14.93 7.17 -11.89
C ALA A 432 16.21 7.93 -11.50
N ARG A 433 16.73 8.82 -12.36
CA ARG A 433 17.90 9.64 -12.02
C ARG A 433 17.64 10.56 -10.84
N GLU A 434 16.49 11.23 -10.83
CA GLU A 434 16.09 12.12 -9.72
C GLU A 434 15.94 11.33 -8.41
N ALA A 435 15.27 10.17 -8.46
CA ALA A 435 15.12 9.29 -7.31
C ALA A 435 16.48 8.88 -6.70
N ARG A 436 17.48 8.59 -7.55
CA ARG A 436 18.85 8.29 -7.10
C ARG A 436 19.51 9.48 -6.44
N GLN A 437 19.39 10.67 -7.04
CA GLN A 437 19.97 11.89 -6.48
C GLN A 437 19.42 12.19 -5.09
N VAL A 438 18.09 12.07 -4.91
CA VAL A 438 17.42 12.24 -3.62
C VAL A 438 17.93 11.21 -2.61
N ARG A 439 17.97 9.92 -2.98
CA ARG A 439 18.47 8.87 -2.09
C ARG A 439 19.93 9.08 -1.70
N ASP A 440 20.79 9.42 -2.64
CA ASP A 440 22.22 9.64 -2.38
C ASP A 440 22.42 10.88 -1.49
N ALA A 441 21.57 11.90 -1.62
CA ALA A 441 21.56 13.05 -0.71
C ALA A 441 21.13 12.65 0.71
N LEU A 442 20.10 11.83 0.85
CA LEU A 442 19.66 11.30 2.14
C LEU A 442 20.75 10.48 2.83
N VAL A 443 21.43 9.58 2.11
CA VAL A 443 22.55 8.78 2.65
C VAL A 443 23.68 9.68 3.13
N ARG A 444 24.10 10.66 2.32
CA ARG A 444 25.13 11.63 2.73
C ARG A 444 24.73 12.42 3.98
N SER A 445 23.46 12.80 4.10
CA SER A 445 22.96 13.52 5.28
C SER A 445 22.97 12.65 6.54
N ALA A 446 22.66 11.35 6.41
CA ALA A 446 22.71 10.42 7.52
C ALA A 446 24.15 10.15 7.98
N ASP A 447 25.09 10.02 7.04
CA ASP A 447 26.51 9.81 7.35
C ASP A 447 27.17 11.06 7.99
N ALA A 448 26.64 12.25 7.69
CA ALA A 448 27.10 13.52 8.26
C ALA A 448 26.47 13.84 9.63
N ALA A 449 25.46 13.09 10.08
CA ALA A 449 24.85 13.29 11.38
C ALA A 449 25.84 12.88 12.49
N PRO A 450 26.05 13.72 13.52
CA PRO A 450 27.00 13.41 14.59
C PRO A 450 26.61 12.11 15.30
N SER A 451 27.58 11.19 15.43
CA SER A 451 27.36 9.94 16.16
C SER A 451 27.05 10.21 17.62
N VAL A 452 25.86 9.83 18.09
CA VAL A 452 25.49 9.93 19.51
C VAL A 452 26.46 9.07 20.32
N PRO A 453 27.21 9.62 21.30
CA PRO A 453 28.05 8.82 22.15
C PRO A 453 27.18 7.87 22.97
N ARG A 454 27.48 6.56 22.91
CA ARG A 454 26.84 5.56 23.76
C ARG A 454 27.15 5.91 25.22
N VAL A 455 26.13 6.31 25.97
CA VAL A 455 26.20 6.44 27.43
C VAL A 455 26.54 5.04 27.99
N ARG A 456 27.64 4.96 28.75
CA ARG A 456 28.12 3.74 29.41
C ARG A 456 27.44 3.52 30.74
#